data_AF-A0A962JJC0-F1
#
_entry.id   AF-A0A962JJC0-F1
#
_cell.length_a   1.000
_cell.length_b   1.000
_cell.length_c   1.000
_cell.angle_alpha   90.00
_cell.angle_beta   90.00
_cell.angle_gamma   90.00
#
_symmetry.space_group_name_H-M   'P 1'
#
loop_
_entity.id
_entity.type
_entity.pdbx_description
1 polymer ?
#
loop_
_entity_poly.entity_id
_entity_poly.type
_entity_poly.pdbx_seq_one_letter_code
_entity_poly.pdbx_strand_id
1 'polypeptide(L)'
;GLGNINDFPFVEPPDSRFVNDGVRVLEELGALDSKQQITPLGKQLSRFPLDPRLARMLVAAAHSACLEEVLIIVSALGSQDPRERPPEKQMQADQKHALFKDKDSDFLFYVKLWQAFEEVRSDLSENQRKQWIKSHFLSYLRMREWRETHHQLVLVCKDLSLQRNSEAASYEVLHRALLTGLLSSIAHKNDDKEYLAARNQKAKVFPASALYKKPVPWLMAAEIVETSQVFLRTNAKIDPEWIEQESKHLLKHHVYEPHWEKNAGKVMAYEQLSLFGLVVNPKRKLNYETVNAKESHEIFIRRALVEGDINLKAPFFSHNMKLVQDIIDLEDKLRRRDILVDDEVLYQFYANLIPEYIANVRTFEGWRREAERQNPQILFCQPEALMTQEEEACHQQYPDNIVLNGLVLPLRYKFDPSVDDDGVTISIAHAVLTQLDDAALSWLIPSLLADKVEALLKALPKAIRRQLVPIPDTVKSLLSQLPDNRQQSLSHVLGGLLQRRGVIISASDWQEAENNLPFHCRFYIEIIDNKGKVLKTGRDLSRLKIQLSSQKVELAVNNQQILTHFPERIEPIVEKTVAGLPTRSYAALVKQEQGVTLQYLANQHLAHAQHQRGCL
;
A
#
# COMPACT_ATOMS: atom_id res chain seq x y z
N GLY A 1 -51.46 6.89 14.92
CA GLY A 1 -52.91 6.72 14.79
C GLY A 1 -53.51 5.72 15.78
N LEU A 2 -52.72 4.80 16.37
CA LEU A 2 -53.23 3.76 17.29
C LEU A 2 -52.34 3.54 18.54
N GLY A 3 -51.36 4.42 18.79
CA GLY A 3 -50.42 4.25 19.91
C GLY A 3 -49.32 3.22 19.66
N ASN A 4 -48.66 2.76 20.72
CA ASN A 4 -47.69 1.68 20.67
C ASN A 4 -48.42 0.35 20.40
N ILE A 5 -47.86 -0.50 19.55
CA ILE A 5 -48.44 -1.81 19.22
C ILE A 5 -48.63 -2.70 20.46
N ASN A 6 -47.77 -2.56 21.46
CA ASN A 6 -47.86 -3.30 22.72
C ASN A 6 -49.08 -2.87 23.57
N ASP A 7 -49.58 -1.65 23.36
CA ASP A 7 -50.76 -1.11 24.06
C ASP A 7 -52.06 -1.41 23.27
N PHE A 8 -51.96 -2.03 22.09
CA PHE A 8 -53.12 -2.32 21.26
C PHE A 8 -53.92 -3.49 21.86
N PRO A 9 -55.25 -3.35 22.04
CA PRO A 9 -56.08 -4.33 22.72
C PRO A 9 -56.41 -5.53 21.80
N PHE A 10 -55.41 -6.37 21.53
CA PHE A 10 -55.63 -7.64 20.82
C PHE A 10 -56.47 -8.60 21.67
N VAL A 11 -57.36 -9.36 21.01
CA VAL A 11 -58.08 -10.47 21.67
C VAL A 11 -57.10 -11.56 22.10
N GLU A 12 -56.14 -11.88 21.22
CA GLU A 12 -54.99 -12.72 21.51
C GLU A 12 -53.75 -12.00 20.94
N PRO A 13 -52.85 -11.49 21.80
CA PRO A 13 -51.69 -10.75 21.34
C PRO A 13 -50.72 -11.66 20.57
N PRO A 14 -50.19 -11.22 19.42
CA PRO A 14 -49.18 -11.99 18.69
C PRO A 14 -47.89 -12.11 19.49
N ASP A 15 -47.10 -13.18 19.23
CA ASP A 15 -45.75 -13.29 19.80
C ASP A 15 -44.92 -12.07 19.39
N SER A 16 -44.27 -11.47 20.38
CA SER A 16 -43.35 -10.34 20.23
C SER A 16 -42.34 -10.49 19.08
N ARG A 17 -41.92 -11.72 18.76
CA ARG A 17 -41.02 -12.01 17.64
C ARG A 17 -41.62 -11.61 16.29
N PHE A 18 -42.89 -11.95 16.05
CA PHE A 18 -43.58 -11.59 14.80
C PHE A 18 -43.87 -10.09 14.70
N VAL A 19 -44.16 -9.44 15.85
CA VAL A 19 -44.31 -7.98 15.90
C VAL A 19 -43.00 -7.30 15.53
N ASN A 20 -41.88 -7.72 16.14
CA ASN A 20 -40.55 -7.18 15.85
C ASN A 20 -40.12 -7.41 14.40
N ASP A 21 -40.41 -8.58 13.84
CA ASP A 21 -40.13 -8.86 12.43
C ASP A 21 -40.96 -7.97 11.49
N GLY A 22 -42.25 -7.75 11.80
CA GLY A 22 -43.10 -6.82 11.06
C GLY A 22 -42.57 -5.37 11.11
N VAL A 23 -42.18 -4.89 12.30
CA VAL A 23 -41.56 -3.56 12.46
C VAL A 23 -40.28 -3.45 11.64
N ARG A 24 -39.40 -4.45 11.69
CA ARG A 24 -38.18 -4.49 10.89
C ARG A 24 -38.47 -4.39 9.40
N VAL A 25 -39.42 -5.16 8.87
CA VAL A 25 -39.79 -5.07 7.45
C VAL A 25 -40.27 -3.66 7.10
N LEU A 26 -41.06 -3.01 7.96
CA LEU A 26 -41.51 -1.65 7.70
C LEU A 26 -40.37 -0.61 7.77
N GLU A 27 -39.40 -0.78 8.66
CA GLU A 27 -38.17 0.03 8.69
C GLU A 27 -37.31 -0.20 7.42
N GLU A 28 -37.14 -1.46 7.01
CA GLU A 28 -36.43 -1.84 5.78
C GLU A 28 -37.03 -1.16 4.55
N LEU A 29 -38.36 -1.13 4.44
CA LEU A 29 -39.08 -0.47 3.34
C LEU A 29 -39.08 1.06 3.42
N GLY A 30 -38.56 1.65 4.51
CA GLY A 30 -38.63 3.08 4.79
C GLY A 30 -40.03 3.57 5.15
N ALA A 31 -40.94 2.68 5.54
CA ALA A 31 -42.29 2.99 6.00
C ALA A 31 -42.32 3.50 7.44
N LEU A 32 -41.34 3.08 8.25
CA LEU A 32 -41.06 3.60 9.59
C LEU A 32 -39.68 4.26 9.64
N ASP A 33 -39.52 5.28 10.49
CA ASP A 33 -38.22 5.87 10.82
C ASP A 33 -37.55 5.15 12.01
N SER A 34 -36.35 5.60 12.39
CA SER A 34 -35.58 5.02 13.52
C SER A 34 -36.24 5.18 14.89
N LYS A 35 -37.30 5.99 14.99
CA LYS A 35 -38.14 6.17 16.20
C LYS A 35 -39.47 5.42 16.06
N GLN A 36 -39.58 4.51 15.09
CA GLN A 36 -40.77 3.74 14.75
C GLN A 36 -41.99 4.60 14.43
N GLN A 37 -41.79 5.81 13.92
CA GLN A 37 -42.85 6.69 13.45
C GLN A 37 -43.13 6.47 11.97
N ILE A 38 -44.41 6.51 11.58
CA ILE A 38 -44.82 6.34 10.19
C ILE A 38 -44.33 7.50 9.31
N THR A 39 -43.60 7.16 8.26
CA THR A 39 -43.06 8.13 7.29
C THR A 39 -44.13 8.56 6.28
N PRO A 40 -43.91 9.64 5.50
CA PRO A 40 -44.80 9.97 4.38
C PRO A 40 -44.96 8.81 3.39
N LEU A 41 -43.87 8.08 3.13
CA LEU A 41 -43.88 6.86 2.32
C LEU A 41 -44.76 5.79 2.99
N GLY A 42 -44.57 5.52 4.28
CA GLY A 42 -45.38 4.55 5.02
C GLY A 42 -46.88 4.84 4.98
N LYS A 43 -47.27 6.13 5.03
CA LYS A 43 -48.66 6.57 4.86
C LYS A 43 -49.21 6.30 3.46
N GLN A 44 -48.37 6.35 2.42
CA GLN A 44 -48.78 5.96 1.07
C GLN A 44 -48.91 4.44 0.96
N LEU A 45 -47.95 3.68 1.50
CA LEU A 45 -47.99 2.21 1.47
C LEU A 45 -49.24 1.66 2.17
N SER A 46 -49.65 2.26 3.31
CA SER A 46 -50.82 1.82 4.06
C SER A 46 -52.17 2.01 3.34
N ARG A 47 -52.18 2.65 2.16
CA ARG A 47 -53.39 2.81 1.34
C ARG A 47 -53.63 1.63 0.40
N PHE A 48 -52.61 0.79 0.19
CA PHE A 48 -52.72 -0.37 -0.66
C PHE A 48 -53.24 -1.58 0.13
N PRO A 49 -54.20 -2.35 -0.42
CA PRO A 49 -54.74 -3.56 0.22
C PRO A 49 -53.86 -4.80 -0.08
N LEU A 50 -52.54 -4.69 0.10
CA LEU A 50 -51.57 -5.74 -0.23
C LEU A 50 -50.36 -5.71 0.71
N ASP A 51 -49.48 -6.71 0.57
CA ASP A 51 -48.23 -6.78 1.33
C ASP A 51 -47.41 -5.48 1.19
N PRO A 52 -46.88 -4.89 2.28
CA PRO A 52 -46.13 -3.63 2.22
C PRO A 52 -44.95 -3.64 1.24
N ARG A 53 -44.30 -4.78 1.01
CA ARG A 53 -43.19 -4.92 0.05
C ARG A 53 -43.67 -4.70 -1.37
N LEU A 54 -44.78 -5.34 -1.74
CA LEU A 54 -45.39 -5.18 -3.05
C LEU A 54 -45.92 -3.73 -3.25
N ALA A 55 -46.45 -3.11 -2.20
CA ALA A 55 -46.91 -1.72 -2.24
C ALA A 55 -45.72 -0.77 -2.45
N ARG A 56 -44.58 -1.07 -1.81
CA ARG A 56 -43.34 -0.31 -1.96
C ARG A 56 -42.85 -0.31 -3.41
N MET A 57 -42.95 -1.46 -4.10
CA MET A 57 -42.59 -1.58 -5.52
C MET A 57 -43.48 -0.71 -6.40
N LEU A 58 -44.80 -0.69 -6.18
CA LEU A 58 -45.74 0.14 -6.96
C LEU A 58 -45.46 1.63 -6.79
N VAL A 59 -45.23 2.09 -5.56
CA VAL A 59 -44.91 3.50 -5.30
C VAL A 59 -43.56 3.89 -5.93
N ALA A 60 -42.54 3.03 -5.83
CA ALA A 60 -41.26 3.27 -6.48
C ALA A 60 -41.41 3.30 -8.02
N ALA A 61 -42.19 2.38 -8.58
CA ALA A 61 -42.40 2.28 -10.03
C ALA A 61 -43.11 3.50 -10.62
N ALA A 62 -44.05 4.10 -9.87
CA ALA A 62 -44.68 5.35 -10.27
C ALA A 62 -43.69 6.51 -10.37
N HIS A 63 -42.73 6.60 -9.43
CA HIS A 63 -41.69 7.64 -9.48
C HIS A 63 -40.66 7.41 -10.59
N SER A 64 -40.39 6.16 -10.94
CA SER A 64 -39.40 5.77 -11.94
C SER A 64 -39.98 5.51 -13.34
N ALA A 65 -41.26 5.82 -13.56
CA ALA A 65 -41.97 5.62 -14.83
C ALA A 65 -41.92 4.18 -15.37
N CYS A 66 -42.18 3.20 -14.50
CA CYS A 66 -42.32 1.78 -14.85
C CYS A 66 -43.53 1.09 -14.21
N LEU A 67 -44.54 1.90 -13.85
CA LEU A 67 -45.72 1.45 -13.10
C LEU A 67 -46.57 0.42 -13.87
N GLU A 68 -46.69 0.51 -15.20
CA GLU A 68 -47.52 -0.44 -15.97
C GLU A 68 -46.98 -1.87 -15.86
N GLU A 69 -45.67 -2.05 -16.05
CA GLU A 69 -45.02 -3.36 -15.95
C GLU A 69 -44.99 -3.87 -14.50
N VAL A 70 -44.73 -2.99 -13.52
CA VAL A 70 -44.72 -3.38 -12.11
C VAL A 70 -46.12 -3.73 -11.62
N LEU A 71 -47.18 -3.07 -12.10
CA LEU A 71 -48.56 -3.47 -11.82
C LEU A 71 -48.83 -4.91 -12.28
N ILE A 72 -48.42 -5.26 -13.49
CA ILE A 72 -48.56 -6.63 -14.02
C ILE A 72 -47.85 -7.63 -13.10
N ILE A 73 -46.59 -7.34 -12.75
CA ILE A 73 -45.75 -8.21 -11.93
C ILE A 73 -46.31 -8.34 -10.50
N VAL A 74 -46.58 -7.22 -9.82
CA VAL A 74 -47.09 -7.20 -8.44
C VAL A 74 -48.43 -7.92 -8.34
N SER A 75 -49.31 -7.73 -9.34
CA SER A 75 -50.59 -8.45 -9.39
C SER A 75 -50.39 -9.95 -9.55
N ALA A 76 -49.36 -10.38 -10.29
CA ALA A 76 -49.02 -11.79 -10.45
C ALA A 76 -48.49 -12.39 -9.15
N LEU A 77 -47.59 -11.66 -8.48
CA LEU A 77 -47.00 -12.09 -7.20
C LEU A 77 -48.02 -12.11 -6.05
N GLY A 78 -49.01 -11.22 -6.08
CA GLY A 78 -50.11 -11.19 -5.12
C GLY A 78 -51.22 -12.21 -5.40
N SER A 79 -51.17 -12.92 -6.53
CA SER A 79 -52.15 -13.93 -6.95
C SER A 79 -51.50 -15.31 -7.07
N GLN A 80 -52.30 -16.37 -7.27
CA GLN A 80 -51.72 -17.70 -7.53
C GLN A 80 -51.05 -17.78 -8.91
N ASP A 81 -49.88 -18.43 -8.98
CA ASP A 81 -49.15 -18.63 -10.24
C ASP A 81 -50.04 -19.33 -11.29
N PRO A 82 -50.28 -18.70 -12.46
CA PRO A 82 -51.18 -19.24 -13.48
C PRO A 82 -50.60 -20.46 -14.21
N ARG A 83 -49.31 -20.76 -14.08
CA ARG A 83 -48.67 -21.89 -14.76
C ARG A 83 -49.12 -23.24 -14.20
N GLU A 84 -49.45 -24.15 -15.09
CA GLU A 84 -49.70 -25.56 -14.78
C GLU A 84 -48.56 -26.41 -15.32
N ARG A 85 -48.07 -27.38 -14.53
CA ARG A 85 -47.02 -28.31 -14.95
C ARG A 85 -47.40 -29.75 -14.61
N PRO A 86 -48.37 -30.36 -15.34
CA PRO A 86 -48.83 -31.71 -15.05
C PRO A 86 -47.70 -32.74 -15.16
N PRO A 87 -47.59 -33.73 -14.24
CA PRO A 87 -46.49 -34.71 -14.23
C PRO A 87 -46.27 -35.44 -15.57
N GLU A 88 -47.33 -35.77 -16.28
CA GLU A 88 -47.27 -36.48 -17.57
C GLU A 88 -46.86 -35.58 -18.75
N LYS A 89 -46.99 -34.26 -18.62
CA LYS A 89 -46.80 -33.29 -19.71
C LYS A 89 -45.78 -32.21 -19.39
N GLN A 90 -44.87 -32.47 -18.45
CA GLN A 90 -43.89 -31.51 -17.97
C GLN A 90 -43.05 -30.90 -19.12
N MET A 91 -42.54 -31.72 -20.04
CA MET A 91 -41.75 -31.23 -21.17
C MET A 91 -42.55 -30.32 -22.12
N GLN A 92 -43.82 -30.64 -22.36
CA GLN A 92 -44.68 -29.82 -23.22
C GLN A 92 -45.03 -28.48 -22.56
N ALA A 93 -45.31 -28.50 -21.24
CA ALA A 93 -45.52 -27.29 -20.46
C ALA A 93 -44.26 -26.41 -20.45
N ASP A 94 -43.08 -27.00 -20.20
CA ASP A 94 -41.82 -26.27 -20.20
C ASP A 94 -41.52 -25.62 -21.56
N GLN A 95 -41.82 -26.31 -22.67
CA GLN A 95 -41.69 -25.74 -24.02
C GLN A 95 -42.63 -24.56 -24.26
N LYS A 96 -43.88 -24.64 -23.79
CA LYS A 96 -44.84 -23.54 -23.91
C LYS A 96 -44.48 -22.35 -23.04
N HIS A 97 -44.05 -22.61 -21.80
CA HIS A 97 -43.61 -21.54 -20.90
C HIS A 97 -42.28 -20.92 -21.33
N ALA A 98 -41.42 -21.66 -22.04
CA ALA A 98 -40.16 -21.11 -22.58
C ALA A 98 -40.37 -19.92 -23.53
N LEU A 99 -41.52 -19.83 -24.21
CA LEU A 99 -41.87 -18.71 -25.09
C LEU A 99 -41.88 -17.35 -24.37
N PHE A 100 -42.20 -17.35 -23.08
CA PHE A 100 -42.29 -16.13 -22.28
C PHE A 100 -41.07 -15.92 -21.38
N LYS A 101 -40.07 -16.82 -21.41
CA LYS A 101 -38.89 -16.67 -20.55
C LYS A 101 -38.06 -15.45 -20.96
N ASP A 102 -37.50 -14.77 -19.98
CA ASP A 102 -36.38 -13.88 -20.19
C ASP A 102 -35.09 -14.54 -19.69
N LYS A 103 -33.96 -14.20 -20.32
CA LYS A 103 -32.66 -14.80 -19.99
C LYS A 103 -32.16 -14.35 -18.61
N ASP A 104 -32.50 -13.13 -18.19
CA ASP A 104 -31.93 -12.48 -17.02
C ASP A 104 -32.99 -12.19 -15.93
N SER A 105 -34.29 -12.46 -16.17
CA SER A 105 -35.37 -12.16 -15.22
C SER A 105 -36.59 -13.07 -15.33
N ASP A 106 -36.94 -13.76 -14.24
CA ASP A 106 -38.21 -14.48 -14.14
C ASP A 106 -39.41 -13.52 -13.97
N PHE A 107 -39.19 -12.26 -13.54
CA PHE A 107 -40.28 -11.28 -13.41
C PHE A 107 -40.83 -10.87 -14.78
N LEU A 108 -39.94 -10.73 -15.77
CA LEU A 108 -40.32 -10.42 -17.15
C LEU A 108 -41.13 -11.53 -17.83
N PHE A 109 -41.16 -12.75 -17.28
CA PHE A 109 -42.07 -13.79 -17.72
C PHE A 109 -43.53 -13.32 -17.65
N TYR A 110 -43.91 -12.68 -16.53
CA TYR A 110 -45.28 -12.23 -16.32
C TYR A 110 -45.65 -11.10 -17.29
N VAL A 111 -44.73 -10.17 -17.55
CA VAL A 111 -44.95 -9.09 -18.52
C VAL A 111 -45.18 -9.65 -19.92
N LYS A 112 -44.30 -10.54 -20.38
CA LYS A 112 -44.42 -11.17 -21.72
C LYS A 112 -45.69 -12.01 -21.85
N LEU A 113 -46.02 -12.79 -20.82
CA LEU A 113 -47.24 -13.59 -20.80
C LEU A 113 -48.50 -12.71 -20.82
N TRP A 114 -48.50 -11.63 -20.05
CA TRP A 114 -49.61 -10.68 -20.00
C TRP A 114 -49.86 -10.02 -21.35
N GLN A 115 -48.81 -9.53 -22.00
CA GLN A 115 -48.88 -8.92 -23.33
C GLN A 115 -49.46 -9.90 -24.36
N ALA A 116 -48.90 -11.12 -24.42
CA ALA A 116 -49.40 -12.17 -25.32
C ALA A 116 -50.86 -12.54 -25.04
N PHE A 117 -51.27 -12.54 -23.77
CA PHE A 117 -52.66 -12.81 -23.40
C PHE A 117 -53.61 -11.67 -23.79
N GLU A 118 -53.20 -10.40 -23.63
CA GLU A 118 -54.03 -9.25 -23.99
C GLU A 118 -54.24 -9.13 -25.51
N GLU A 119 -53.26 -9.51 -26.34
CA GLU A 119 -53.41 -9.65 -27.79
C GLU A 119 -54.51 -10.68 -28.12
N VAL A 120 -54.36 -11.90 -27.58
CA VAL A 120 -55.31 -13.00 -27.79
C VAL A 120 -56.71 -12.65 -27.27
N ARG A 121 -56.82 -11.92 -26.16
CA ARG A 121 -58.10 -11.53 -25.56
C ARG A 121 -58.86 -10.53 -26.43
N SER A 122 -58.15 -9.64 -27.09
CA SER A 122 -58.74 -8.62 -27.96
C SER A 122 -59.29 -9.25 -29.24
N ASP A 123 -58.62 -10.27 -29.76
CA ASP A 123 -58.95 -10.86 -31.06
C ASP A 123 -59.85 -12.09 -31.01
N LEU A 124 -59.79 -12.89 -29.93
CA LEU A 124 -60.49 -14.17 -29.85
C LEU A 124 -61.78 -14.12 -29.02
N SER A 125 -62.72 -15.02 -29.33
CA SER A 125 -63.91 -15.28 -28.50
C SER A 125 -63.54 -15.95 -27.17
N GLU A 126 -64.42 -15.89 -26.17
CA GLU A 126 -64.15 -16.46 -24.84
C GLU A 126 -63.78 -17.95 -24.87
N ASN A 127 -64.44 -18.74 -25.72
CA ASN A 127 -64.15 -20.17 -25.88
C ASN A 127 -62.77 -20.41 -26.50
N GLN A 128 -62.39 -19.62 -27.50
CA GLN A 128 -61.06 -19.69 -28.12
C GLN A 128 -59.96 -19.25 -27.14
N ARG A 129 -60.21 -18.22 -26.30
CA ARG A 129 -59.28 -17.82 -25.23
C ARG A 129 -59.07 -18.94 -24.21
N LYS A 130 -60.14 -19.61 -23.77
CA LYS A 130 -60.06 -20.78 -22.87
C LYS A 130 -59.20 -21.90 -23.47
N GLN A 131 -59.37 -22.16 -24.77
CA GLN A 131 -58.55 -23.13 -25.50
C GLN A 131 -57.08 -22.71 -25.59
N TRP A 132 -56.81 -21.43 -25.85
CA TRP A 132 -55.45 -20.89 -25.88
C TRP A 132 -54.75 -21.00 -24.52
N ILE A 133 -55.42 -20.60 -23.43
CA ILE A 133 -54.91 -20.73 -22.06
C ILE A 133 -54.57 -22.20 -21.76
N LYS A 134 -55.48 -23.13 -22.09
CA LYS A 134 -55.26 -24.57 -21.87
C LYS A 134 -54.11 -25.12 -22.71
N SER A 135 -53.95 -24.68 -23.97
CA SER A 135 -52.87 -25.13 -24.86
C SER A 135 -51.48 -24.61 -24.46
N HIS A 136 -51.43 -23.56 -23.64
CA HIS A 136 -50.21 -23.01 -23.05
C HIS A 136 -49.94 -23.50 -21.62
N PHE A 137 -50.70 -24.50 -21.15
CA PHE A 137 -50.59 -25.03 -19.79
C PHE A 137 -50.72 -23.94 -18.74
N LEU A 138 -51.80 -23.15 -18.85
CA LEU A 138 -52.17 -22.11 -17.91
C LEU A 138 -53.55 -22.41 -17.32
N SER A 139 -53.75 -22.01 -16.06
CA SER A 139 -55.04 -22.13 -15.39
C SER A 139 -55.95 -20.96 -15.72
N TYR A 140 -57.11 -21.22 -16.31
CA TYR A 140 -58.08 -20.18 -16.65
C TYR A 140 -58.56 -19.38 -15.43
N LEU A 141 -58.80 -20.06 -14.30
CA LEU A 141 -59.26 -19.41 -13.07
C LEU A 141 -58.21 -18.43 -12.54
N ARG A 142 -56.95 -18.85 -12.47
CA ARG A 142 -55.84 -18.02 -11.96
C ARG A 142 -55.49 -16.87 -12.91
N MET A 143 -55.60 -17.08 -14.23
CA MET A 143 -55.47 -15.98 -15.20
C MET A 143 -56.55 -14.92 -15.00
N ARG A 144 -57.79 -15.33 -14.70
CA ARG A 144 -58.89 -14.39 -14.41
C ARG A 144 -58.66 -13.65 -13.09
N GLU A 145 -58.24 -14.36 -12.05
CA GLU A 145 -57.90 -13.79 -10.75
C GLU A 145 -56.78 -12.76 -10.87
N TRP A 146 -55.68 -13.09 -11.55
CA TRP A 146 -54.57 -12.15 -11.79
C TRP A 146 -55.04 -10.86 -12.47
N ARG A 147 -55.92 -10.95 -13.48
CA ARG A 147 -56.47 -9.76 -14.15
C ARG A 147 -57.37 -8.93 -13.26
N GLU A 148 -58.16 -9.57 -12.41
CA GLU A 148 -59.01 -8.88 -11.45
C GLU A 148 -58.16 -8.12 -10.42
N THR A 149 -57.16 -8.78 -9.83
CA THR A 149 -56.17 -8.15 -8.94
C THR A 149 -55.51 -6.95 -9.62
N HIS A 150 -55.06 -7.10 -10.87
CA HIS A 150 -54.47 -6.01 -11.64
C HIS A 150 -55.43 -4.83 -11.82
N HIS A 151 -56.68 -5.10 -12.18
CA HIS A 151 -57.69 -4.05 -12.33
C HIS A 151 -57.92 -3.30 -11.01
N GLN A 152 -58.02 -4.01 -9.88
CA GLN A 152 -58.17 -3.41 -8.56
C GLN A 152 -56.97 -2.52 -8.20
N LEU A 153 -55.75 -2.98 -8.46
CA LEU A 153 -54.54 -2.19 -8.19
C LEU A 153 -54.41 -0.96 -9.10
N VAL A 154 -54.84 -1.05 -10.36
CA VAL A 154 -54.93 0.11 -11.26
C VAL A 154 -55.86 1.18 -10.68
N LEU A 155 -57.02 0.78 -10.13
CA LEU A 155 -57.95 1.71 -9.50
C LEU A 155 -57.32 2.38 -8.26
N VAL A 156 -56.67 1.60 -7.40
CA VAL A 156 -55.96 2.15 -6.22
C VAL A 156 -54.86 3.13 -6.64
N CYS A 157 -54.04 2.79 -7.64
CA CYS A 157 -53.02 3.68 -8.16
C CYS A 157 -53.61 4.98 -8.73
N LYS A 158 -54.77 4.89 -9.41
CA LYS A 158 -55.48 6.06 -9.93
C LYS A 158 -55.99 6.96 -8.81
N ASP A 159 -56.56 6.39 -7.75
CA ASP A 159 -57.03 7.14 -6.58
C ASP A 159 -55.88 7.84 -5.85
N LEU A 160 -54.70 7.21 -5.83
CA LEU A 160 -53.47 7.79 -5.29
C LEU A 160 -52.75 8.73 -6.27
N SER A 161 -53.33 9.00 -7.44
CA SER A 161 -52.76 9.84 -8.50
C SER A 161 -51.38 9.39 -9.00
N LEU A 162 -51.11 8.08 -8.95
CA LEU A 162 -49.89 7.48 -9.48
C LEU A 162 -50.02 7.30 -11.00
N GLN A 163 -49.09 7.90 -11.73
CA GLN A 163 -49.12 7.90 -13.19
C GLN A 163 -48.50 6.64 -13.78
N ARG A 164 -49.17 6.09 -14.80
CA ARG A 164 -48.66 4.96 -15.58
C ARG A 164 -47.84 5.47 -16.76
N ASN A 165 -46.73 4.80 -17.05
CA ASN A 165 -45.88 5.08 -18.20
C ASN A 165 -46.58 4.69 -19.51
N SER A 166 -46.24 5.42 -20.58
CA SER A 166 -46.72 5.12 -21.95
C SER A 166 -45.69 4.35 -22.78
N GLU A 167 -44.42 4.52 -22.47
CA GLU A 167 -43.32 3.78 -23.09
C GLU A 167 -42.84 2.65 -22.18
N ALA A 168 -42.32 1.59 -22.79
CA ALA A 168 -41.81 0.44 -22.05
C ALA A 168 -40.58 0.82 -21.22
N ALA A 169 -40.57 0.43 -19.95
CA ALA A 169 -39.45 0.71 -19.05
C ALA A 169 -38.20 -0.10 -19.43
N SER A 170 -37.02 0.48 -19.17
CA SER A 170 -35.77 -0.26 -19.33
C SER A 170 -35.63 -1.34 -18.24
N TYR A 171 -34.79 -2.35 -18.51
CA TYR A 171 -34.52 -3.43 -17.56
C TYR A 171 -34.07 -2.89 -16.20
N GLU A 172 -33.11 -1.96 -16.18
CA GLU A 172 -32.60 -1.37 -14.94
C GLU A 172 -33.71 -0.68 -14.14
N VAL A 173 -34.48 0.20 -14.80
CA VAL A 173 -35.52 1.01 -14.14
C VAL A 173 -36.59 0.11 -13.51
N LEU A 174 -37.03 -0.92 -14.23
CA LEU A 174 -37.98 -1.90 -13.73
C LEU A 174 -37.45 -2.63 -12.49
N HIS A 175 -36.24 -3.22 -12.58
CA HIS A 175 -35.73 -4.08 -11.53
C HIS A 175 -35.27 -3.29 -10.29
N ARG A 176 -34.84 -2.03 -10.45
CA ARG A 176 -34.60 -1.13 -9.32
C ARG A 176 -35.88 -0.82 -8.55
N ALA A 177 -36.99 -0.57 -9.24
CA ALA A 177 -38.27 -0.36 -8.59
C ALA A 177 -38.71 -1.60 -7.79
N LEU A 178 -38.56 -2.81 -8.36
CA LEU A 178 -38.82 -4.07 -7.67
C LEU A 178 -37.89 -4.27 -6.45
N LEU A 179 -36.60 -3.94 -6.60
CA LEU A 179 -35.58 -4.09 -5.56
C LEU A 179 -35.94 -3.33 -4.29
N THR A 180 -36.63 -2.18 -4.39
CA THR A 180 -37.08 -1.41 -3.21
C THR A 180 -37.98 -2.19 -2.24
N GLY A 181 -38.73 -3.19 -2.74
CA GLY A 181 -39.53 -4.09 -1.91
C GLY A 181 -38.84 -5.42 -1.57
N LEU A 182 -37.71 -5.73 -2.22
CA LEU A 182 -37.02 -7.03 -2.14
C LEU A 182 -35.59 -6.92 -1.57
N LEU A 183 -35.26 -5.83 -0.87
CA LEU A 183 -33.92 -5.63 -0.30
C LEU A 183 -33.48 -6.78 0.63
N SER A 184 -34.42 -7.38 1.37
CA SER A 184 -34.15 -8.54 2.24
C SER A 184 -33.98 -9.86 1.47
N SER A 185 -34.31 -9.87 0.17
CA SER A 185 -34.35 -11.05 -0.68
C SER A 185 -33.29 -11.01 -1.79
N ILE A 186 -32.21 -10.26 -1.57
CA ILE A 186 -31.02 -10.27 -2.43
C ILE A 186 -30.10 -11.43 -2.06
N ALA A 187 -29.33 -11.89 -3.03
CA ALA A 187 -28.33 -12.92 -2.82
C ALA A 187 -27.09 -12.69 -3.70
N HIS A 188 -25.92 -12.94 -3.12
CA HIS A 188 -24.63 -12.90 -3.80
C HIS A 188 -24.14 -14.32 -4.05
N LYS A 189 -23.58 -14.58 -5.23
CA LYS A 189 -23.00 -15.87 -5.58
C LYS A 189 -21.80 -16.16 -4.67
N ASN A 190 -21.77 -17.37 -4.10
CA ASN A 190 -20.67 -17.82 -3.26
C ASN A 190 -19.84 -18.89 -3.99
N ASP A 191 -20.31 -20.14 -3.94
CA ASP A 191 -19.69 -21.32 -4.56
C ASP A 191 -20.46 -21.78 -5.82
N ASP A 192 -20.10 -22.92 -6.41
CA ASP A 192 -20.74 -23.44 -7.62
C ASP A 192 -22.22 -23.80 -7.39
N LYS A 193 -23.10 -22.90 -7.86
CA LYS A 193 -24.57 -22.92 -7.79
C LYS A 193 -25.18 -22.67 -6.40
N GLU A 194 -24.41 -22.17 -5.45
CA GLU A 194 -24.90 -21.68 -4.15
C GLU A 194 -24.77 -20.16 -4.03
N TYR A 195 -25.75 -19.55 -3.39
CA TYR A 195 -25.81 -18.13 -3.10
C TYR A 195 -25.87 -17.91 -1.59
N LEU A 196 -25.28 -16.81 -1.14
CA LEU A 196 -25.50 -16.24 0.18
C LEU A 196 -26.60 -15.20 0.07
N ALA A 197 -27.75 -15.49 0.67
CA ALA A 197 -28.84 -14.55 0.85
C ALA A 197 -28.61 -13.69 2.11
N ALA A 198 -29.45 -12.66 2.28
CA ALA A 198 -29.47 -11.83 3.47
C ALA A 198 -29.41 -12.67 4.76
N ARG A 199 -28.74 -12.14 5.79
CA ARG A 199 -28.49 -12.82 7.07
C ARG A 199 -27.61 -14.08 6.91
N ASN A 200 -26.79 -14.14 5.86
CA ASN A 200 -25.84 -15.20 5.55
C ASN A 200 -26.48 -16.59 5.37
N GLN A 201 -27.75 -16.65 4.96
CA GLN A 201 -28.43 -17.91 4.67
C GLN A 201 -27.96 -18.47 3.33
N LYS A 202 -27.52 -19.73 3.30
CA LYS A 202 -27.19 -20.41 2.04
C LYS A 202 -28.48 -20.77 1.31
N ALA A 203 -28.56 -20.41 0.04
CA ALA A 203 -29.72 -20.67 -0.81
C ALA A 203 -29.32 -21.09 -2.22
N LYS A 204 -30.23 -21.76 -2.93
CA LYS A 204 -30.05 -22.16 -4.34
C LYS A 204 -31.14 -21.57 -5.21
N VAL A 205 -30.81 -21.23 -6.45
CA VAL A 205 -31.82 -20.82 -7.44
C VAL A 205 -32.75 -22.00 -7.72
N PHE A 206 -34.07 -21.76 -7.71
CA PHE A 206 -35.05 -22.81 -7.99
C PHE A 206 -34.91 -23.32 -9.45
N PRO A 207 -34.97 -24.65 -9.71
CA PRO A 207 -34.67 -25.22 -11.04
C PRO A 207 -35.51 -24.69 -12.22
N ALA A 208 -36.72 -24.20 -11.96
CA ALA A 208 -37.59 -23.65 -13.01
C ALA A 208 -37.17 -22.24 -13.50
N SER A 209 -36.34 -21.53 -12.70
CA SER A 209 -35.84 -20.20 -13.01
C SER A 209 -34.95 -20.18 -14.27
N ALA A 210 -34.99 -19.10 -15.02
CA ALA A 210 -34.07 -18.86 -16.13
C ALA A 210 -32.60 -18.81 -15.66
N LEU A 211 -32.37 -18.34 -14.42
CA LEU A 211 -31.04 -18.16 -13.83
C LEU A 211 -30.44 -19.46 -13.23
N TYR A 212 -31.18 -20.57 -13.24
CA TYR A 212 -30.71 -21.84 -12.65
C TYR A 212 -29.47 -22.40 -13.38
N LYS A 213 -29.49 -22.38 -14.71
CA LYS A 213 -28.39 -22.91 -15.54
C LYS A 213 -27.24 -21.93 -15.70
N LYS A 214 -27.53 -20.62 -15.64
CA LYS A 214 -26.58 -19.53 -15.85
C LYS A 214 -26.56 -18.64 -14.61
N PRO A 215 -25.80 -18.99 -13.56
CA PRO A 215 -25.74 -18.19 -12.34
C PRO A 215 -25.10 -16.82 -12.62
N VAL A 216 -25.58 -15.81 -11.90
CA VAL A 216 -25.13 -14.41 -11.99
C VAL A 216 -24.49 -14.00 -10.66
N PRO A 217 -23.61 -12.97 -10.62
CA PRO A 217 -22.97 -12.56 -9.37
C PRO A 217 -23.97 -12.11 -8.30
N TRP A 218 -24.96 -11.30 -8.69
CA TRP A 218 -25.99 -10.79 -7.82
C TRP A 218 -27.37 -11.03 -8.42
N LEU A 219 -28.31 -11.42 -7.56
CA LEU A 219 -29.72 -11.52 -7.93
C LEU A 219 -30.63 -11.05 -6.79
N MET A 220 -31.85 -10.68 -7.15
CA MET A 220 -32.97 -10.59 -6.20
C MET A 220 -33.98 -11.70 -6.47
N ALA A 221 -34.66 -12.13 -5.42
CA ALA A 221 -35.74 -13.10 -5.48
C ALA A 221 -37.05 -12.47 -4.97
N ALA A 222 -38.19 -12.83 -5.56
CA ALA A 222 -39.48 -12.45 -5.00
C ALA A 222 -39.73 -13.15 -3.66
N GLU A 223 -39.31 -14.41 -3.57
CA GLU A 223 -39.52 -15.27 -2.41
C GLU A 223 -38.31 -16.14 -2.10
N ILE A 224 -38.05 -16.32 -0.81
CA ILE A 224 -37.10 -17.29 -0.27
C ILE A 224 -37.91 -18.34 0.48
N VAL A 225 -37.89 -19.58 0.00
CA VAL A 225 -38.73 -20.67 0.54
C VAL A 225 -37.84 -21.80 1.02
N GLU A 226 -38.06 -22.24 2.27
CA GLU A 226 -37.40 -23.40 2.84
C GLU A 226 -38.27 -24.65 2.65
N THR A 227 -37.70 -25.68 2.03
CA THR A 227 -38.34 -26.99 1.85
C THR A 227 -37.39 -28.08 2.33
N SER A 228 -36.75 -28.83 1.42
CA SER A 228 -35.59 -29.69 1.75
C SER A 228 -34.28 -28.89 1.83
N GLN A 229 -34.23 -27.79 1.09
CA GLN A 229 -33.19 -26.77 1.13
C GLN A 229 -33.84 -25.41 0.86
N VAL A 230 -33.11 -24.33 1.11
CA VAL A 230 -33.57 -22.96 0.88
C VAL A 230 -33.48 -22.64 -0.61
N PHE A 231 -34.59 -22.27 -1.23
CA PHE A 231 -34.68 -21.93 -2.63
C PHE A 231 -35.08 -20.48 -2.87
N LEU A 232 -34.41 -19.85 -3.84
CA LEU A 232 -34.73 -18.53 -4.37
C LEU A 232 -35.68 -18.68 -5.57
N ARG A 233 -36.89 -18.13 -5.46
CA ARG A 233 -37.95 -18.25 -6.47
C ARG A 233 -38.27 -16.90 -7.09
N THR A 234 -38.52 -16.93 -8.39
CA THR A 234 -38.76 -15.74 -9.24
C THR A 234 -37.60 -14.75 -9.10
N ASN A 235 -36.55 -15.01 -9.87
CA ASN A 235 -35.26 -14.35 -9.70
C ASN A 235 -34.96 -13.38 -10.85
N ALA A 236 -34.23 -12.31 -10.57
CA ALA A 236 -33.67 -11.42 -11.58
C ALA A 236 -32.23 -11.05 -11.25
N LYS A 237 -31.41 -10.92 -12.28
CA LYS A 237 -30.07 -10.35 -12.17
C LYS A 237 -30.18 -8.89 -11.71
N ILE A 238 -29.35 -8.51 -10.76
CA ILE A 238 -29.17 -7.12 -10.33
C ILE A 238 -27.69 -6.75 -10.33
N ASP A 239 -27.40 -5.47 -10.34
CA ASP A 239 -26.05 -4.93 -10.19
C ASP A 239 -25.88 -4.33 -8.77
N PRO A 240 -24.68 -4.42 -8.15
CA PRO A 240 -24.47 -3.99 -6.77
C PRO A 240 -24.69 -2.48 -6.56
N GLU A 241 -24.48 -1.65 -7.58
CA GLU A 241 -24.75 -0.21 -7.55
C GLU A 241 -26.23 0.08 -7.30
N TRP A 242 -27.13 -0.78 -7.80
CA TRP A 242 -28.57 -0.63 -7.59
C TRP A 242 -28.93 -0.88 -6.12
N ILE A 243 -28.30 -1.88 -5.51
CA ILE A 243 -28.45 -2.17 -4.07
C ILE A 243 -28.02 -0.94 -3.28
N GLU A 244 -26.85 -0.38 -3.59
CA GLU A 244 -26.34 0.81 -2.90
C GLU A 244 -27.30 2.01 -3.03
N GLN A 245 -27.83 2.25 -4.23
CA GLN A 245 -28.71 3.39 -4.49
C GLN A 245 -30.07 3.28 -3.79
N GLU A 246 -30.68 2.09 -3.79
CA GLU A 246 -32.01 1.86 -3.24
C GLU A 246 -32.03 1.57 -1.73
N SER A 247 -30.87 1.32 -1.10
CA SER A 247 -30.76 0.91 0.31
C SER A 247 -29.93 1.83 1.21
N LYS A 248 -29.69 3.09 0.79
CA LYS A 248 -28.82 4.04 1.53
C LYS A 248 -29.10 4.14 3.03
N HIS A 249 -30.36 4.05 3.46
CA HIS A 249 -30.78 4.11 4.87
C HIS A 249 -30.48 2.84 5.67
N LEU A 250 -30.11 1.74 5.01
CA LEU A 250 -29.86 0.42 5.62
C LEU A 250 -28.41 -0.04 5.48
N LEU A 251 -27.62 0.62 4.64
CA LEU A 251 -26.21 0.27 4.44
C LEU A 251 -25.43 0.46 5.73
N LYS A 252 -24.62 -0.53 6.06
CA LYS A 252 -23.60 -0.44 7.10
C LYS A 252 -22.27 -0.11 6.47
N HIS A 253 -21.65 0.92 7.01
CA HIS A 253 -20.36 1.44 6.60
C HIS A 253 -19.29 0.97 7.58
N HIS A 254 -18.25 0.31 7.07
CA HIS A 254 -17.09 -0.06 7.85
C HIS A 254 -15.85 0.55 7.22
N VAL A 255 -15.31 1.59 7.86
CA VAL A 255 -14.10 2.30 7.42
C VAL A 255 -12.88 1.67 8.10
N TYR A 256 -11.83 1.39 7.34
CA TYR A 256 -10.64 0.70 7.80
C TYR A 256 -9.39 1.14 7.03
N GLU A 257 -8.21 0.76 7.55
CA GLU A 257 -6.90 1.09 6.98
C GLU A 257 -6.74 2.59 6.66
N PRO A 258 -6.82 3.49 7.66
CA PRO A 258 -6.47 4.88 7.45
C PRO A 258 -4.96 4.99 7.14
N HIS A 259 -4.62 5.64 6.03
CA HIS A 259 -3.25 5.73 5.54
C HIS A 259 -2.99 7.04 4.82
N TRP A 260 -1.74 7.48 4.85
CA TRP A 260 -1.29 8.61 4.05
C TRP A 260 -1.11 8.18 2.59
N GLU A 261 -1.53 9.03 1.64
CA GLU A 261 -1.25 8.85 0.23
C GLU A 261 -0.52 10.06 -0.34
N LYS A 262 0.80 9.92 -0.56
CA LYS A 262 1.70 10.96 -1.08
C LYS A 262 1.17 11.69 -2.32
N ASN A 263 0.67 10.94 -3.31
CA ASN A 263 0.24 11.52 -4.59
C ASN A 263 -1.05 12.34 -4.46
N ALA A 264 -1.98 11.90 -3.60
CA ALA A 264 -3.19 12.64 -3.30
C ALA A 264 -2.93 13.79 -2.32
N GLY A 265 -1.89 13.68 -1.49
CA GLY A 265 -1.53 14.61 -0.45
C GLY A 265 -2.57 14.66 0.68
N LYS A 266 -3.21 13.54 0.98
CA LYS A 266 -4.32 13.41 1.94
C LYS A 266 -4.25 12.09 2.70
N VAL A 267 -4.93 12.05 3.85
CA VAL A 267 -5.22 10.80 4.54
C VAL A 267 -6.45 10.14 3.94
N MET A 268 -6.25 8.94 3.41
CA MET A 268 -7.27 8.14 2.75
C MET A 268 -7.59 6.91 3.61
N ALA A 269 -8.77 6.37 3.43
CA ALA A 269 -9.15 5.09 4.02
C ALA A 269 -9.95 4.27 3.00
N TYR A 270 -10.12 2.99 3.34
CA TYR A 270 -11.04 2.13 2.61
C TYR A 270 -12.34 1.97 3.39
N GLU A 271 -13.44 1.81 2.66
CA GLU A 271 -14.75 1.52 3.20
C GLU A 271 -15.32 0.29 2.54
N GLN A 272 -15.86 -0.58 3.38
CA GLN A 272 -16.70 -1.69 2.99
C GLN A 272 -18.16 -1.32 3.26
N LEU A 273 -19.00 -1.47 2.23
CA LEU A 273 -20.45 -1.34 2.34
C LEU A 273 -21.08 -2.71 2.46
N SER A 274 -21.95 -2.88 3.44
CA SER A 274 -22.69 -4.11 3.64
C SER A 274 -24.18 -3.87 3.85
N LEU A 275 -25.00 -4.79 3.36
CA LEU A 275 -26.44 -4.81 3.55
C LEU A 275 -26.86 -6.19 4.06
N PHE A 276 -27.51 -6.24 5.22
CA PHE A 276 -27.97 -7.48 5.86
C PHE A 276 -26.91 -8.60 5.97
N GLY A 277 -25.64 -8.23 6.18
CA GLY A 277 -24.52 -9.18 6.29
C GLY A 277 -23.84 -9.53 4.97
N LEU A 278 -24.39 -9.11 3.83
CA LEU A 278 -23.75 -9.26 2.53
C LEU A 278 -22.88 -8.06 2.21
N VAL A 279 -21.67 -8.30 1.71
CA VAL A 279 -20.75 -7.24 1.27
C VAL A 279 -21.16 -6.79 -0.13
N VAL A 280 -21.71 -5.58 -0.25
CA VAL A 280 -22.17 -5.01 -1.53
C VAL A 280 -21.01 -4.38 -2.28
N ASN A 281 -20.21 -3.58 -1.58
CA ASN A 281 -18.98 -3.00 -2.11
C ASN A 281 -17.83 -3.35 -1.14
N PRO A 282 -16.88 -4.19 -1.55
CA PRO A 282 -15.83 -4.67 -0.65
C PRO A 282 -14.78 -3.60 -0.33
N LYS A 283 -14.56 -2.65 -1.25
CA LYS A 283 -13.46 -1.69 -1.13
C LYS A 283 -13.73 -0.45 -1.94
N ARG A 284 -14.21 0.60 -1.27
CA ARG A 284 -14.30 1.96 -1.81
C ARG A 284 -13.29 2.86 -1.11
N LYS A 285 -12.57 3.66 -1.87
CA LYS A 285 -11.65 4.65 -1.32
C LYS A 285 -12.39 5.93 -0.96
N LEU A 286 -12.08 6.51 0.21
CA LEU A 286 -12.67 7.76 0.66
C LEU A 286 -11.67 8.66 1.38
N ASN A 287 -12.00 9.94 1.49
CA ASN A 287 -11.23 10.92 2.25
C ASN A 287 -11.44 10.72 3.75
N TYR A 288 -10.43 10.20 4.47
CA TYR A 288 -10.60 9.83 5.87
C TYR A 288 -10.80 11.04 6.79
N GLU A 289 -10.38 12.22 6.35
CA GLU A 289 -10.57 13.47 7.08
C GLU A 289 -12.05 13.77 7.40
N THR A 290 -12.98 13.32 6.53
CA THR A 290 -14.43 13.51 6.76
C THR A 290 -15.01 12.51 7.77
N VAL A 291 -14.25 11.47 8.11
CA VAL A 291 -14.65 10.42 9.07
C VAL A 291 -14.05 10.69 10.44
N ASN A 292 -12.72 10.93 10.48
CA ASN A 292 -12.00 11.21 11.72
C ASN A 292 -10.87 12.20 11.47
N ALA A 293 -11.17 13.49 11.65
CA ALA A 293 -10.22 14.58 11.44
C ALA A 293 -9.01 14.48 12.38
N LYS A 294 -9.22 14.08 13.64
CA LYS A 294 -8.14 13.98 14.64
C LYS A 294 -7.12 12.92 14.24
N GLU A 295 -7.57 11.70 13.98
CA GLU A 295 -6.65 10.62 13.56
C GLU A 295 -6.00 10.92 12.21
N SER A 296 -6.71 11.59 11.29
CA SER A 296 -6.10 12.07 10.04
C SER A 296 -4.99 13.09 10.29
N HIS A 297 -5.15 14.00 11.24
CA HIS A 297 -4.10 14.95 11.61
C HIS A 297 -2.84 14.24 12.14
N GLU A 298 -3.03 13.25 13.04
CA GLU A 298 -1.93 12.46 13.59
C GLU A 298 -1.17 11.70 12.47
N ILE A 299 -1.91 11.02 11.58
CA ILE A 299 -1.34 10.29 10.44
C ILE A 299 -0.61 11.26 9.49
N PHE A 300 -1.19 12.42 9.21
CA PHE A 300 -0.57 13.43 8.34
C PHE A 300 0.78 13.88 8.90
N ILE A 301 0.86 14.24 10.18
CA ILE A 301 2.14 14.68 10.76
C ILE A 301 3.16 13.55 10.72
N ARG A 302 2.81 12.35 11.20
CA ARG A 302 3.75 11.22 11.28
C ARG A 302 4.25 10.79 9.90
N ARG A 303 3.35 10.52 8.96
CA ARG A 303 3.72 9.99 7.64
C ARG A 303 4.28 11.07 6.72
N ALA A 304 3.64 12.24 6.68
CA ALA A 304 4.01 13.27 5.72
C ALA A 304 5.20 14.12 6.20
N LEU A 305 5.21 14.57 7.46
CA LEU A 305 6.19 15.55 7.95
C LEU A 305 7.36 14.93 8.74
N VAL A 306 7.12 13.85 9.48
CA VAL A 306 8.17 13.16 10.26
C VAL A 306 8.91 12.15 9.38
N GLU A 307 8.21 11.16 8.82
CA GLU A 307 8.80 10.16 7.90
C GLU A 307 9.17 10.75 6.53
N GLY A 308 8.66 11.94 6.23
CA GLY A 308 8.98 12.68 5.01
C GLY A 308 8.34 12.15 3.73
N ASP A 309 7.25 11.39 3.82
CA ASP A 309 6.51 10.90 2.65
C ASP A 309 5.62 12.00 2.00
N ILE A 310 6.16 13.19 1.79
CA ILE A 310 5.44 14.34 1.26
C ILE A 310 6.20 14.94 0.07
N ASN A 311 5.46 15.37 -0.95
CA ASN A 311 6.02 16.18 -2.02
C ASN A 311 6.00 17.66 -1.64
N LEU A 312 6.84 18.05 -0.67
CA LEU A 312 6.90 19.41 -0.15
C LEU A 312 8.22 20.09 -0.51
N LYS A 313 8.14 21.24 -1.19
CA LYS A 313 9.29 22.10 -1.49
C LYS A 313 9.31 23.30 -0.55
N ALA A 314 9.65 23.06 0.71
CA ALA A 314 9.70 24.09 1.74
C ALA A 314 11.10 24.15 2.39
N PRO A 315 11.68 25.35 2.59
CA PRO A 315 13.01 25.48 3.20
C PRO A 315 13.13 24.83 4.58
N PHE A 316 12.12 25.02 5.45
CA PHE A 316 12.10 24.42 6.79
C PHE A 316 12.17 22.89 6.70
N PHE A 317 11.47 22.30 5.73
CA PHE A 317 11.35 20.84 5.62
C PHE A 317 12.67 20.22 5.18
N SER A 318 13.33 20.82 4.18
CA SER A 318 14.68 20.41 3.78
C SER A 318 15.70 20.58 4.90
N HIS A 319 15.58 21.65 5.71
CA HIS A 319 16.41 21.87 6.89
C HIS A 319 16.18 20.78 7.95
N ASN A 320 14.92 20.53 8.35
CA ASN A 320 14.58 19.56 9.38
C ASN A 320 14.98 18.13 8.98
N MET A 321 14.72 17.73 7.73
CA MET A 321 15.13 16.41 7.23
C MET A 321 16.65 16.26 7.19
N LYS A 322 17.37 17.32 6.82
CA LYS A 322 18.83 17.32 6.87
C LYS A 322 19.33 17.23 8.31
N LEU A 323 18.74 17.98 9.24
CA LEU A 323 19.12 17.94 10.65
C LEU A 323 18.96 16.54 11.24
N VAL A 324 17.85 15.86 10.97
CA VAL A 324 17.65 14.46 11.38
C VAL A 324 18.74 13.56 10.79
N GLN A 325 19.03 13.69 9.49
CA GLN A 325 20.09 12.92 8.84
C GLN A 325 21.48 13.20 9.43
N ASP A 326 21.81 14.47 9.70
CA ASP A 326 23.09 14.87 10.29
C ASP A 326 23.27 14.26 11.69
N ILE A 327 22.19 14.12 12.47
CA ILE A 327 22.21 13.45 13.79
C ILE A 327 22.36 11.93 13.64
N ILE A 328 21.68 11.30 12.67
CA ILE A 328 21.86 9.86 12.38
C ILE A 328 23.30 9.57 11.94
N ASP A 329 23.88 10.43 11.11
CA ASP A 329 25.27 10.30 10.67
C ASP A 329 26.24 10.46 11.85
N LEU A 330 25.93 11.33 12.81
CA LEU A 330 26.68 11.50 14.05
C LEU A 330 26.58 10.24 14.94
N GLU A 331 25.39 9.66 15.08
CA GLU A 331 25.18 8.38 15.78
C GLU A 331 26.02 7.24 15.19
N ASP A 332 26.03 7.13 13.87
CA ASP A 332 26.81 6.13 13.15
C ASP A 332 28.32 6.34 13.34
N LYS A 333 28.79 7.60 13.33
CA LYS A 333 30.18 7.97 13.61
C LYS A 333 30.57 7.59 15.05
N LEU A 334 29.78 8.02 16.04
CA LEU A 334 30.03 7.79 17.46
C LEU A 334 29.70 6.37 17.92
N ARG A 335 29.06 5.57 17.05
CA ARG A 335 28.60 4.21 17.33
C ARG A 335 27.71 4.16 18.58
N ARG A 336 26.78 5.10 18.65
CA ARG A 336 25.81 5.32 19.75
C ARG A 336 24.42 5.53 19.17
N ARG A 337 23.38 4.99 19.81
CA ARG A 337 21.97 5.06 19.37
C ARG A 337 21.08 5.85 20.33
N ASP A 338 21.71 6.62 21.21
CA ASP A 338 21.08 7.38 22.28
C ASP A 338 21.21 8.91 22.07
N ILE A 339 21.57 9.34 20.85
CA ILE A 339 21.77 10.75 20.53
C ILE A 339 20.49 11.33 19.93
N LEU A 340 19.96 10.67 18.89
CA LEU A 340 18.72 11.08 18.26
C LEU A 340 17.55 10.79 19.20
N VAL A 341 16.77 11.81 19.49
CA VAL A 341 15.51 11.63 20.22
C VAL A 341 14.47 10.96 19.32
N ASP A 342 13.60 10.14 19.90
CA ASP A 342 12.51 9.43 19.22
C ASP A 342 11.71 10.35 18.26
N ASP A 343 11.24 9.79 17.14
CA ASP A 343 10.34 10.42 16.16
C ASP A 343 9.14 11.11 16.83
N GLU A 344 8.75 10.63 18.01
CA GLU A 344 7.73 11.26 18.85
C GLU A 344 8.03 12.72 19.18
N VAL A 345 9.29 13.13 19.40
CA VAL A 345 9.61 14.53 19.69
C VAL A 345 9.44 15.41 18.46
N LEU A 346 9.80 14.94 17.27
CA LEU A 346 9.54 15.66 16.04
C LEU A 346 8.03 15.73 15.73
N TYR A 347 7.30 14.65 16.03
CA TYR A 347 5.84 14.65 15.97
C TYR A 347 5.23 15.70 16.91
N GLN A 348 5.63 15.73 18.18
CA GLN A 348 5.13 16.70 19.16
C GLN A 348 5.48 18.14 18.78
N PHE A 349 6.67 18.38 18.21
CA PHE A 349 7.05 19.68 17.67
C PHE A 349 6.03 20.16 16.63
N TYR A 350 5.69 19.33 15.65
CA TYR A 350 4.69 19.68 14.64
C TYR A 350 3.27 19.76 15.21
N ALA A 351 2.86 18.81 16.07
CA ALA A 351 1.51 18.74 16.63
C ALA A 351 1.19 19.95 17.53
N ASN A 352 2.18 20.49 18.24
CA ASN A 352 2.01 21.69 19.05
C ASN A 352 1.85 22.98 18.21
N LEU A 353 2.26 22.96 16.94
CA LEU A 353 2.23 24.12 16.05
C LEU A 353 1.07 24.06 15.05
N ILE A 354 0.83 22.90 14.45
CA ILE A 354 -0.12 22.70 13.37
C ILE A 354 -1.52 22.48 13.98
N PRO A 355 -2.54 23.27 13.61
CA PRO A 355 -3.90 23.05 14.09
C PRO A 355 -4.46 21.66 13.77
N GLU A 356 -5.23 21.08 14.71
CA GLU A 356 -5.81 19.73 14.59
C GLU A 356 -6.73 19.52 13.38
N TYR A 357 -7.24 20.59 12.76
CA TYR A 357 -8.09 20.49 11.55
C TYR A 357 -7.28 20.33 10.25
N ILE A 358 -5.95 20.36 10.32
CA ILE A 358 -5.06 20.25 9.15
C ILE A 358 -4.57 18.82 9.01
N ALA A 359 -5.00 18.14 7.96
CA ALA A 359 -4.60 16.75 7.71
C ALA A 359 -4.23 16.46 6.23
N ASN A 360 -4.07 17.52 5.42
CA ASN A 360 -3.65 17.40 4.03
C ASN A 360 -2.68 18.50 3.61
N VAL A 361 -1.96 18.23 2.51
CA VAL A 361 -0.95 19.15 1.95
C VAL A 361 -1.56 20.50 1.61
N ARG A 362 -2.76 20.54 1.02
CA ARG A 362 -3.36 21.80 0.56
C ARG A 362 -3.69 22.73 1.72
N THR A 363 -4.34 22.22 2.77
CA THR A 363 -4.66 23.00 3.98
C THR A 363 -3.40 23.36 4.75
N PHE A 364 -2.43 22.44 4.80
CA PHE A 364 -1.14 22.67 5.44
C PHE A 364 -0.37 23.80 4.77
N GLU A 365 -0.23 23.79 3.43
CA GLU A 365 0.47 24.87 2.72
C GLU A 365 -0.22 26.23 2.86
N GLY A 366 -1.55 26.25 2.89
CA GLY A 366 -2.32 27.47 3.14
C GLY A 366 -2.01 28.07 4.51
N TRP A 367 -2.07 27.25 5.56
CA TRP A 367 -1.72 27.65 6.93
C TRP A 367 -0.24 28.03 7.05
N ARG A 368 0.66 27.22 6.48
CA ARG A 368 2.11 27.40 6.55
C ARG A 368 2.52 28.78 6.07
N ARG A 369 2.00 29.22 4.92
CA ARG A 369 2.34 30.52 4.34
C ARG A 369 1.97 31.68 5.26
N GLU A 370 0.85 31.59 5.97
CA GLU A 370 0.44 32.60 6.93
C GLU A 370 1.30 32.54 8.20
N ALA A 371 1.57 31.33 8.72
CA ALA A 371 2.44 31.14 9.88
C ALA A 371 3.87 31.65 9.63
N GLU A 372 4.48 31.30 8.49
CA GLU A 372 5.81 31.74 8.06
C GLU A 372 5.87 33.25 7.80
N ARG A 373 4.75 33.90 7.47
CA ARG A 373 4.68 35.36 7.31
C ARG A 373 4.84 36.08 8.65
N GLN A 374 4.29 35.51 9.72
CA GLN A 374 4.38 36.05 11.08
C GLN A 374 5.73 35.70 11.71
N ASN A 375 6.20 34.47 11.53
CA ASN A 375 7.49 34.00 12.02
C ASN A 375 8.13 33.05 10.99
N PRO A 376 9.11 33.52 10.19
CA PRO A 376 9.77 32.70 9.16
C PRO A 376 10.48 31.45 9.70
N GLN A 377 10.81 31.41 10.99
CA GLN A 377 11.55 30.32 11.64
C GLN A 377 10.64 29.35 12.41
N ILE A 378 9.31 29.53 12.37
CA ILE A 378 8.38 28.79 13.24
C ILE A 378 8.44 27.26 13.08
N LEU A 379 8.73 26.77 11.87
CA LEU A 379 8.82 25.34 11.58
C LEU A 379 10.25 24.80 11.53
N PHE A 380 11.26 25.61 11.85
CA PHE A 380 12.66 25.17 11.84
C PHE A 380 13.02 24.57 13.20
N CYS A 381 13.26 23.26 13.20
CA CYS A 381 13.75 22.55 14.38
C CYS A 381 15.16 23.02 14.75
N GLN A 382 15.40 23.14 16.06
CA GLN A 382 16.72 23.40 16.60
C GLN A 382 17.40 22.07 16.96
N PRO A 383 18.73 21.92 16.76
CA PRO A 383 19.46 20.70 17.08
C PRO A 383 19.24 20.23 18.52
N GLU A 384 19.21 21.15 19.47
CA GLU A 384 19.08 20.88 20.90
C GLU A 384 17.72 20.25 21.26
N ALA A 385 16.70 20.40 20.41
CA ALA A 385 15.40 19.77 20.60
C ALA A 385 15.38 18.32 20.12
N LEU A 386 16.32 17.92 19.24
CA LEU A 386 16.39 16.58 18.63
C LEU A 386 17.56 15.74 19.17
N MET A 387 18.40 16.31 20.03
CA MET A 387 19.55 15.66 20.64
C MET A 387 19.39 15.54 22.16
N THR A 388 19.92 14.47 22.75
CA THR A 388 20.08 14.35 24.21
C THR A 388 21.14 15.36 24.71
N GLN A 389 20.94 15.94 25.90
CA GLN A 389 21.73 17.08 26.43
C GLN A 389 23.21 16.75 26.77
N GLU A 390 23.73 15.58 26.41
CA GLU A 390 25.10 15.16 26.74
C GLU A 390 26.09 15.39 25.58
N GLU A 391 26.77 16.54 25.70
CA GLU A 391 28.22 16.73 25.50
C GLU A 391 28.80 17.04 24.11
N GLU A 392 29.28 18.29 24.01
CA GLU A 392 30.65 18.79 23.76
C GLU A 392 31.86 17.84 23.51
N ALA A 393 31.70 16.53 23.35
CA ALA A 393 32.82 15.60 23.20
C ALA A 393 33.15 15.21 21.75
N CYS A 394 32.92 16.07 20.75
CA CYS A 394 33.26 15.74 19.35
C CYS A 394 34.61 16.37 18.91
N HIS A 395 35.67 16.13 19.68
CA HIS A 395 37.04 16.45 19.25
C HIS A 395 37.72 15.31 18.48
N GLN A 396 37.08 14.14 18.35
CA GLN A 396 37.57 13.05 17.51
C GLN A 396 37.21 13.32 16.04
N GLN A 397 38.23 13.47 15.20
CA GLN A 397 38.07 13.71 13.76
C GLN A 397 37.56 12.44 13.08
N TYR A 398 36.26 12.36 12.79
CA TYR A 398 35.68 11.39 11.86
C TYR A 398 35.66 12.02 10.45
N PRO A 399 36.70 11.80 9.62
CA PRO A 399 36.82 12.51 8.37
C PRO A 399 35.87 11.94 7.32
N ASP A 400 35.25 12.80 6.52
CA ASP A 400 34.41 12.33 5.40
C ASP A 400 35.26 11.76 4.24
N ASN A 401 36.59 11.98 4.26
CA ASN A 401 37.52 11.46 3.27
C ASN A 401 38.87 11.07 3.92
N ILE A 402 39.50 10.02 3.41
CA ILE A 402 40.88 9.65 3.78
C ILE A 402 41.82 9.79 2.58
N VAL A 403 43.04 10.25 2.83
CA VAL A 403 44.09 10.35 1.80
C VAL A 403 45.00 9.12 1.89
N LEU A 404 44.98 8.26 0.88
CA LEU A 404 45.85 7.08 0.79
C LEU A 404 46.57 7.09 -0.57
N ASN A 405 47.90 6.98 -0.56
CA ASN A 405 48.74 6.99 -1.77
C ASN A 405 48.46 8.19 -2.72
N GLY A 406 48.05 9.34 -2.16
CA GLY A 406 47.71 10.55 -2.93
C GLY A 406 46.26 10.59 -3.45
N LEU A 407 45.47 9.53 -3.21
CA LEU A 407 44.07 9.43 -3.57
C LEU A 407 43.19 9.94 -2.43
N VAL A 408 42.22 10.79 -2.73
CA VAL A 408 41.18 11.21 -1.78
C VAL A 408 40.01 10.24 -1.91
N LEU A 409 39.81 9.42 -0.88
CA LEU A 409 38.82 8.35 -0.87
C LEU A 409 37.69 8.71 0.10
N PRO A 410 36.43 8.80 -0.36
CA PRO A 410 35.31 9.13 0.50
C PRO A 410 34.98 7.99 1.47
N LEU A 411 34.54 8.38 2.66
CA LEU A 411 34.17 7.48 3.74
C LEU A 411 32.68 7.60 4.07
N ARG A 412 32.09 6.48 4.45
CA ARG A 412 30.72 6.39 4.98
C ARG A 412 30.73 5.60 6.27
N TYR A 413 29.90 6.00 7.21
CA TYR A 413 29.82 5.42 8.55
C TYR A 413 28.51 4.67 8.70
N LYS A 414 28.54 3.58 9.46
CA LYS A 414 27.34 2.83 9.85
C LYS A 414 27.58 2.14 11.18
N PHE A 415 26.63 2.27 12.10
CA PHE A 415 26.66 1.53 13.36
C PHE A 415 25.58 0.46 13.41
N ASP A 416 25.88 -0.72 12.91
CA ASP A 416 24.96 -1.85 13.00
C ASP A 416 25.77 -3.15 13.06
N PRO A 417 25.99 -3.70 14.27
CA PRO A 417 26.79 -4.92 14.43
C PRO A 417 26.23 -6.15 13.71
N SER A 418 24.99 -6.12 13.20
CA SER A 418 24.34 -7.26 12.54
C SER A 418 24.61 -7.35 11.03
N VAL A 419 25.18 -6.30 10.43
CA VAL A 419 25.40 -6.21 8.98
C VAL A 419 26.89 -6.16 8.63
N ASP A 420 27.21 -6.65 7.42
CA ASP A 420 28.59 -6.79 6.96
C ASP A 420 29.32 -5.46 6.80
N ASP A 421 28.60 -4.36 6.57
CA ASP A 421 29.14 -3.01 6.35
C ASP A 421 29.26 -2.17 7.64
N ASP A 422 29.15 -2.80 8.83
CA ASP A 422 29.38 -2.14 10.13
C ASP A 422 30.76 -1.44 10.19
N GLY A 423 30.76 -0.22 10.72
CA GLY A 423 31.92 0.64 10.89
C GLY A 423 32.11 1.60 9.72
N VAL A 424 33.29 1.55 9.10
CA VAL A 424 33.69 2.53 8.08
C VAL A 424 33.75 1.86 6.72
N THR A 425 32.92 2.34 5.81
CA THR A 425 32.98 2.01 4.39
C THR A 425 33.90 3.00 3.66
N ILE A 426 34.82 2.50 2.85
CA ILE A 426 35.67 3.29 1.96
C ILE A 426 35.27 3.01 0.50
N SER A 427 34.90 4.07 -0.23
CA SER A 427 34.57 3.92 -1.65
C SER A 427 35.80 4.16 -2.52
N ILE A 428 36.10 3.19 -3.38
CA ILE A 428 37.30 3.16 -4.22
C ILE A 428 36.84 3.05 -5.68
N ALA A 429 37.25 4.00 -6.52
CA ALA A 429 37.00 3.88 -7.95
C ALA A 429 37.79 2.69 -8.53
N HIS A 430 37.13 1.87 -9.36
CA HIS A 430 37.76 0.70 -10.00
C HIS A 430 39.07 1.06 -10.74
N ALA A 431 39.14 2.25 -11.31
CA ALA A 431 40.31 2.76 -12.03
C ALA A 431 41.59 2.87 -11.19
N VAL A 432 41.47 3.12 -9.89
CA VAL A 432 42.61 3.31 -8.97
C VAL A 432 42.80 2.13 -8.02
N LEU A 433 42.01 1.06 -8.18
CA LEU A 433 42.02 -0.11 -7.31
C LEU A 433 43.40 -0.76 -7.18
N THR A 434 44.19 -0.77 -8.27
CA THR A 434 45.55 -1.35 -8.28
C THR A 434 46.58 -0.51 -7.55
N GLN A 435 46.31 0.78 -7.30
CA GLN A 435 47.22 1.72 -6.63
C GLN A 435 47.14 1.66 -5.10
N LEU A 436 46.14 0.96 -4.56
CA LEU A 436 45.95 0.79 -3.12
C LEU A 436 46.52 -0.54 -2.66
N ASP A 437 47.09 -0.56 -1.47
CA ASP A 437 47.72 -1.71 -0.84
C ASP A 437 47.01 -2.06 0.48
N ASP A 438 46.97 -3.37 0.79
CA ASP A 438 46.35 -3.89 2.02
C ASP A 438 47.02 -3.30 3.28
N ALA A 439 48.31 -2.99 3.20
CA ALA A 439 49.06 -2.37 4.28
C ALA A 439 48.47 -1.00 4.67
N ALA A 440 48.19 -0.12 3.72
CA ALA A 440 47.60 1.19 4.01
C ALA A 440 46.19 1.09 4.63
N LEU A 441 45.35 0.17 4.13
CA LEU A 441 44.00 -0.06 4.67
C LEU A 441 44.00 -0.69 6.08
N SER A 442 45.08 -1.38 6.46
CA SER A 442 45.21 -1.99 7.78
C SER A 442 45.21 -0.96 8.93
N TRP A 443 45.45 0.32 8.66
CA TRP A 443 45.48 1.38 9.67
C TRP A 443 44.11 1.96 10.04
N LEU A 444 43.06 1.72 9.24
CA LEU A 444 41.73 2.31 9.47
C LEU A 444 41.79 3.87 9.55
N ILE A 445 40.81 4.48 10.21
CA ILE A 445 40.77 5.92 10.51
C ILE A 445 41.36 6.21 11.89
N PRO A 446 41.88 7.44 12.14
CA PRO A 446 42.46 7.80 13.43
C PRO A 446 41.53 7.56 14.62
N SER A 447 40.24 7.91 14.53
CA SER A 447 39.28 7.76 15.64
C SER A 447 39.02 6.31 16.06
N LEU A 448 39.20 5.34 15.16
CA LEU A 448 38.98 3.92 15.45
C LEU A 448 40.29 3.13 15.58
N LEU A 449 41.45 3.80 15.47
CA LEU A 449 42.74 3.14 15.51
C LEU A 449 43.01 2.54 16.90
N ALA A 450 42.64 3.24 17.97
CA ALA A 450 42.79 2.74 19.34
C ALA A 450 41.99 1.45 19.55
N ASP A 451 40.70 1.47 19.19
CA ASP A 451 39.81 0.32 19.29
C ASP A 451 40.32 -0.86 18.47
N LYS A 452 40.82 -0.60 17.27
CA LYS A 452 41.42 -1.63 16.41
C LYS A 452 42.65 -2.26 17.05
N VAL A 453 43.57 -1.45 17.58
CA VAL A 453 44.78 -1.97 18.25
C VAL A 453 44.37 -2.78 19.47
N GLU A 454 43.43 -2.31 20.28
CA GLU A 454 42.91 -3.04 21.42
C GLU A 454 42.28 -4.39 21.02
N ALA A 455 41.43 -4.39 19.99
CA ALA A 455 40.78 -5.59 19.46
C ALA A 455 41.81 -6.59 18.93
N LEU A 456 42.83 -6.11 18.20
CA LEU A 456 43.94 -6.94 17.73
C LEU A 456 44.66 -7.62 18.90
N LEU A 457 45.03 -6.86 19.94
CA LEU A 457 45.73 -7.43 21.10
C LEU A 457 44.85 -8.41 21.91
N LYS A 458 43.53 -8.15 21.97
CA LYS A 458 42.56 -9.06 22.60
C LYS A 458 42.40 -10.36 21.81
N ALA A 459 42.45 -10.30 20.48
CA ALA A 459 42.30 -11.44 19.59
C ALA A 459 43.54 -12.36 19.56
N LEU A 460 44.69 -11.91 20.08
CA LEU A 460 45.88 -12.76 20.22
C LEU A 460 45.68 -13.95 21.17
N PRO A 461 46.43 -15.06 20.98
CA PRO A 461 46.41 -16.22 21.85
C PRO A 461 46.58 -15.87 23.34
N LYS A 462 45.88 -16.61 24.22
CA LYS A 462 45.86 -16.37 25.68
C LYS A 462 47.25 -16.29 26.31
N ALA A 463 48.21 -17.07 25.82
CA ALA A 463 49.59 -17.10 26.32
C ALA A 463 50.35 -15.79 26.01
N ILE A 464 50.09 -15.18 24.86
CA ILE A 464 50.68 -13.90 24.44
C ILE A 464 49.95 -12.76 25.14
N ARG A 465 48.61 -12.77 25.12
CA ARG A 465 47.77 -11.71 25.69
C ARG A 465 48.06 -11.43 27.16
N ARG A 466 48.36 -12.48 27.97
CA ARG A 466 48.75 -12.33 29.39
C ARG A 466 49.98 -11.44 29.61
N GLN A 467 50.89 -11.37 28.65
CA GLN A 467 52.10 -10.55 28.71
C GLN A 467 51.84 -9.08 28.36
N LEU A 468 50.64 -8.77 27.85
CA LEU A 468 50.23 -7.45 27.36
C LEU A 468 49.21 -6.76 28.29
N VAL A 469 48.83 -7.40 29.39
CA VAL A 469 47.88 -6.86 30.38
C VAL A 469 48.62 -5.89 31.31
N PRO A 470 48.05 -4.69 31.61
CA PRO A 470 46.75 -4.18 31.16
C PRO A 470 46.72 -3.77 29.69
N ILE A 471 45.75 -4.30 28.93
CA ILE A 471 45.64 -4.01 27.48
C ILE A 471 45.46 -2.51 27.21
N PRO A 472 44.62 -1.76 27.95
CA PRO A 472 44.44 -0.33 27.69
C PRO A 472 45.76 0.47 27.81
N ASP A 473 46.59 0.15 28.81
CA ASP A 473 47.89 0.81 29.01
C ASP A 473 48.87 0.46 27.89
N THR A 474 48.89 -0.81 27.47
CA THR A 474 49.69 -1.27 26.34
C THR A 474 49.27 -0.59 25.04
N VAL A 475 47.97 -0.47 24.77
CA VAL A 475 47.42 0.24 23.60
C VAL A 475 47.86 1.70 23.62
N LYS A 476 47.65 2.43 24.72
CA LYS A 476 48.06 3.83 24.87
C LYS A 476 49.56 4.01 24.60
N SER A 477 50.37 3.09 25.13
CA SER A 477 51.82 3.09 24.94
C SER A 477 52.22 2.83 23.48
N LEU A 478 51.58 1.87 22.80
CA LEU A 478 51.85 1.55 21.40
C LEU A 478 51.43 2.69 20.46
N LEU A 479 50.24 3.27 20.68
CA LEU A 479 49.73 4.39 19.89
C LEU A 479 50.71 5.58 19.88
N SER A 480 51.33 5.89 21.03
CA SER A 480 52.32 6.98 21.14
C SER A 480 53.63 6.74 20.38
N GLN A 481 53.88 5.51 19.93
CA GLN A 481 55.10 5.09 19.25
C GLN A 481 54.87 4.71 17.77
N LEU A 482 53.64 4.87 17.29
CA LEU A 482 53.31 4.58 15.89
C LEU A 482 54.00 5.60 14.97
N PRO A 483 54.62 5.14 13.87
CA PRO A 483 55.19 6.03 12.87
C PRO A 483 54.10 6.76 12.08
N ASP A 484 54.41 7.96 11.59
CA ASP A 484 53.52 8.70 10.69
C ASP A 484 53.42 8.06 9.29
N ASN A 485 54.44 7.27 8.90
CA ASN A 485 54.46 6.60 7.60
C ASN A 485 53.72 5.24 7.66
N ARG A 486 52.80 5.03 6.71
CA ARG A 486 51.93 3.84 6.65
C ARG A 486 52.36 2.83 5.59
N GLN A 487 53.67 2.71 5.37
CA GLN A 487 54.24 1.83 4.33
C GLN A 487 54.20 0.34 4.70
N GLN A 488 54.10 0.03 5.98
CA GLN A 488 53.98 -1.33 6.50
C GLN A 488 52.58 -1.54 7.09
N SER A 489 52.13 -2.80 7.16
CA SER A 489 50.87 -3.11 7.83
C SER A 489 50.94 -2.76 9.31
N LEU A 490 49.79 -2.40 9.89
CA LEU A 490 49.68 -2.10 11.31
C LEU A 490 50.19 -3.26 12.17
N SER A 491 49.83 -4.50 11.84
CA SER A 491 50.31 -5.71 12.52
C SER A 491 51.83 -5.87 12.49
N HIS A 492 52.49 -5.54 11.38
CA HIS A 492 53.94 -5.59 11.27
C HIS A 492 54.61 -4.54 12.18
N VAL A 493 54.09 -3.31 12.17
CA VAL A 493 54.61 -2.23 13.02
C VAL A 493 54.42 -2.57 14.51
N LEU A 494 53.23 -3.02 14.89
CA LEU A 494 52.95 -3.45 16.27
C LEU A 494 53.84 -4.62 16.70
N GLY A 495 54.05 -5.60 15.81
CA GLY A 495 54.97 -6.72 16.05
C GLY A 495 56.40 -6.26 16.34
N GLY A 496 56.91 -5.30 15.57
CA GLY A 496 58.24 -4.72 15.81
C GLY A 496 58.34 -3.95 17.14
N LEU A 497 57.29 -3.21 17.51
CA LEU A 497 57.24 -2.50 18.79
C LEU A 497 57.18 -3.46 19.99
N LEU A 498 56.41 -4.55 19.87
CA LEU A 498 56.27 -5.56 20.91
C LEU A 498 57.51 -6.45 21.05
N GLN A 499 58.20 -6.74 19.94
CA GLN A 499 59.46 -7.48 19.95
C GLN A 499 60.54 -6.74 20.74
N ARG A 500 60.60 -5.40 20.64
CA ARG A 500 61.50 -4.56 21.47
C ARG A 500 61.21 -4.65 22.96
N ARG A 501 60.01 -5.10 23.35
CA ARG A 501 59.58 -5.35 24.74
C ARG A 501 59.72 -6.83 25.14
N GLY A 502 60.31 -7.67 24.28
CA GLY A 502 60.50 -9.10 24.55
C GLY A 502 59.32 -9.99 24.20
N VAL A 503 58.25 -9.45 23.59
CA VAL A 503 57.07 -10.23 23.17
C VAL A 503 57.16 -10.52 21.67
N ILE A 504 57.41 -11.78 21.31
CA ILE A 504 57.48 -12.23 19.92
C ILE A 504 56.14 -12.84 19.53
N ILE A 505 55.55 -12.35 18.44
CA ILE A 505 54.27 -12.81 17.91
C ILE A 505 54.51 -13.33 16.50
N SER A 506 54.04 -14.53 16.20
CA SER A 506 54.22 -15.13 14.87
C SER A 506 53.31 -14.46 13.83
N ALA A 507 53.66 -14.59 12.55
CA ALA A 507 52.80 -14.08 11.47
C ALA A 507 51.42 -14.78 11.43
N SER A 508 51.36 -16.05 11.80
CA SER A 508 50.09 -16.79 11.90
C SER A 508 49.20 -16.27 13.03
N ASP A 509 49.78 -15.93 14.19
CA ASP A 509 49.01 -15.37 15.31
C ASP A 509 48.41 -14.00 14.94
N TRP A 510 49.17 -13.17 14.20
CA TRP A 510 48.66 -11.90 13.68
C TRP A 510 47.54 -12.10 12.66
N GLN A 511 47.70 -13.04 11.73
CA GLN A 511 46.68 -13.33 10.73
C GLN A 511 45.38 -13.83 11.37
N GLU A 512 45.48 -14.69 12.37
CA GLU A 512 44.32 -15.16 13.15
C GLU A 512 43.66 -14.02 13.92
N ALA A 513 44.45 -13.15 14.55
CA ALA A 513 43.93 -11.96 15.24
C ALA A 513 43.19 -11.01 14.29
N GLU A 514 43.72 -10.77 13.08
CA GLU A 514 43.08 -9.93 12.05
C GLU A 514 41.77 -10.53 11.49
N ASN A 515 41.71 -11.86 11.39
CA ASN A 515 40.51 -12.57 10.94
C ASN A 515 39.38 -12.55 11.98
N ASN A 516 39.73 -12.47 13.27
CA ASN A 516 38.78 -12.43 14.39
C ASN A 516 38.42 -11.01 14.85
N LEU A 517 38.80 -9.98 14.09
CA LEU A 517 38.44 -8.60 14.42
C LEU A 517 36.92 -8.37 14.30
N PRO A 518 36.33 -7.55 15.20
CA PRO A 518 35.01 -6.99 14.97
C PRO A 518 34.96 -6.25 13.64
N PHE A 519 33.80 -6.27 12.98
CA PHE A 519 33.60 -5.67 11.66
C PHE A 519 34.00 -4.19 11.60
N HIS A 520 33.64 -3.39 12.59
CA HIS A 520 34.01 -1.98 12.64
C HIS A 520 35.51 -1.70 12.79
N CYS A 521 36.34 -2.68 13.17
CA CYS A 521 37.80 -2.55 13.24
C CYS A 521 38.48 -2.75 11.87
N ARG A 522 37.71 -2.93 10.80
CA ARG A 522 38.18 -3.07 9.42
C ARG A 522 37.38 -2.16 8.50
N PHE A 523 38.01 -1.67 7.44
CA PHE A 523 37.25 -1.02 6.37
C PHE A 523 36.32 -2.05 5.72
N TYR A 524 35.10 -1.61 5.42
CA TYR A 524 34.29 -2.22 4.38
C TYR A 524 34.64 -1.52 3.06
N ILE A 525 35.01 -2.28 2.04
CA ILE A 525 35.50 -1.74 0.78
C ILE A 525 34.37 -1.78 -0.23
N GLU A 526 34.06 -0.64 -0.83
CA GLU A 526 33.07 -0.49 -1.88
C GLU A 526 33.77 -0.07 -3.18
N ILE A 527 33.74 -0.92 -4.21
CA ILE A 527 34.33 -0.59 -5.51
C ILE A 527 33.26 0.00 -6.41
N ILE A 528 33.47 1.23 -6.87
CA ILE A 528 32.52 1.98 -7.72
C ILE A 528 33.05 2.15 -9.14
N ASP A 529 32.12 2.23 -10.10
CA ASP A 529 32.43 2.61 -11.48
C ASP A 529 32.50 4.15 -11.64
N ASN A 530 32.78 4.61 -12.87
CA ASN A 530 32.89 6.04 -13.20
C ASN A 530 31.55 6.81 -13.06
N LYS A 531 30.42 6.12 -12.86
CA LYS A 531 29.09 6.69 -12.65
C LYS A 531 28.65 6.61 -11.19
N GLY A 532 29.52 6.14 -10.28
CA GLY A 532 29.22 5.96 -8.86
C GLY A 532 28.41 4.69 -8.55
N LYS A 533 28.25 3.77 -9.50
CA LYS A 533 27.55 2.50 -9.26
C LYS A 533 28.49 1.49 -8.60
N VAL A 534 28.02 0.83 -7.55
CA VAL A 534 28.74 -0.24 -6.86
C VAL A 534 28.90 -1.48 -7.78
N LEU A 535 30.14 -1.88 -8.00
CA LEU A 535 30.52 -3.07 -8.77
C LEU A 535 30.67 -4.29 -7.86
N LYS A 536 31.43 -4.13 -6.76
CA LYS A 536 31.71 -5.18 -5.77
C LYS A 536 31.98 -4.56 -4.40
N THR A 537 31.73 -5.35 -3.37
CA THR A 537 32.00 -4.98 -1.98
C THR A 537 32.66 -6.12 -1.21
N GLY A 538 33.37 -5.81 -0.13
CA GLY A 538 34.00 -6.81 0.73
C GLY A 538 35.00 -6.21 1.72
N ARG A 539 35.67 -7.05 2.51
CA ARG A 539 36.68 -6.63 3.52
C ARG A 539 38.11 -7.05 3.18
N ASP A 540 38.30 -7.59 1.99
CA ASP A 540 39.57 -8.13 1.48
C ASP A 540 39.84 -7.51 0.11
N LEU A 541 40.78 -6.55 0.09
CA LEU A 541 41.14 -5.82 -1.13
C LEU A 541 41.76 -6.75 -2.17
N SER A 542 42.60 -7.69 -1.75
CA SER A 542 43.26 -8.65 -2.62
C SER A 542 42.23 -9.54 -3.33
N ARG A 543 41.22 -10.03 -2.62
CA ARG A 543 40.12 -10.79 -3.22
C ARG A 543 39.31 -9.95 -4.22
N LEU A 544 39.02 -8.69 -3.87
CA LEU A 544 38.31 -7.76 -4.77
C LEU A 544 39.11 -7.47 -6.04
N LYS A 545 40.42 -7.27 -5.94
CA LYS A 545 41.33 -7.11 -7.10
C LYS A 545 41.28 -8.32 -8.02
N ILE A 546 41.35 -9.54 -7.47
CA ILE A 546 41.30 -10.78 -8.27
C ILE A 546 39.96 -10.88 -9.00
N GLN A 547 38.84 -10.63 -8.31
CA GLN A 547 37.51 -10.70 -8.89
C GLN A 547 37.27 -9.68 -10.02
N LEU A 548 37.93 -8.53 -9.94
CA LEU A 548 37.78 -7.42 -10.89
C LEU A 548 38.91 -7.34 -11.92
N SER A 549 39.86 -8.28 -11.91
CA SER A 549 41.04 -8.33 -12.79
C SER A 549 40.71 -8.57 -14.27
N SER A 550 39.54 -9.10 -14.58
CA SER A 550 39.09 -9.40 -15.95
C SER A 550 38.33 -8.25 -16.63
N GLN A 551 38.03 -7.17 -15.92
CA GLN A 551 37.36 -5.99 -16.48
C GLN A 551 38.41 -4.98 -16.96
N LYS A 552 38.42 -4.69 -18.27
CA LYS A 552 39.31 -3.69 -18.88
C LYS A 552 39.07 -2.32 -18.24
N VAL A 553 40.07 -1.83 -17.50
CA VAL A 553 40.13 -0.46 -16.99
C VAL A 553 40.83 0.39 -18.04
N GLU A 554 40.10 1.32 -18.67
CA GLU A 554 40.74 2.40 -19.42
C GLU A 554 41.24 3.46 -18.43
N LEU A 555 42.53 3.39 -18.08
CA LEU A 555 43.23 4.50 -17.43
C LEU A 555 43.34 5.65 -18.45
N ALA A 556 42.62 6.73 -18.20
CA ALA A 556 42.66 7.91 -19.04
C ALA A 556 44.04 8.57 -18.99
N VAL A 557 44.64 8.71 -20.18
CA VAL A 557 45.80 9.54 -20.54
C VAL A 557 47.19 8.97 -20.22
N ASN A 558 47.62 7.97 -21.00
CA ASN A 558 49.05 7.72 -21.26
C ASN A 558 49.43 8.37 -22.59
N ASN A 559 50.24 9.45 -22.56
CA ASN A 559 50.92 9.91 -23.77
C ASN A 559 52.11 8.97 -24.03
N GLN A 560 51.89 7.92 -24.83
CA GLN A 560 52.93 6.92 -25.15
C GLN A 560 53.92 7.39 -26.23
N GLN A 561 54.03 8.69 -26.48
CA GLN A 561 54.91 9.20 -27.52
C GLN A 561 56.35 9.17 -27.04
N ILE A 562 57.20 8.44 -27.77
CA ILE A 562 58.65 8.41 -27.54
C ILE A 562 59.20 9.81 -27.83
N LEU A 563 59.92 10.36 -26.85
CA LEU A 563 60.54 11.67 -26.96
C LEU A 563 61.80 11.56 -27.80
N THR A 564 61.84 12.30 -28.91
CA THR A 564 63.05 12.47 -29.73
C THR A 564 63.88 13.69 -29.29
N HIS A 565 63.29 14.60 -28.51
CA HIS A 565 63.92 15.78 -27.93
C HIS A 565 63.39 16.02 -26.51
N PHE A 566 64.15 16.73 -25.69
CA PHE A 566 63.72 17.08 -24.33
C PHE A 566 62.59 18.13 -24.39
N PRO A 567 61.47 17.95 -23.67
CA PRO A 567 60.36 18.91 -23.69
C PRO A 567 60.79 20.28 -23.13
N GLU A 568 60.44 21.37 -23.79
CA GLU A 568 60.76 22.74 -23.33
C GLU A 568 60.11 23.09 -21.98
N ARG A 569 58.97 22.46 -21.66
CA ARG A 569 58.26 22.64 -20.40
C ARG A 569 57.60 21.34 -19.94
N ILE A 570 57.81 21.00 -18.65
CA ILE A 570 57.15 19.88 -17.97
C ILE A 570 56.41 20.45 -16.76
N GLU A 571 55.09 20.26 -16.70
CA GLU A 571 54.31 20.61 -15.49
C GLU A 571 54.57 19.54 -14.43
N PRO A 572 55.12 19.88 -13.25
CA PRO A 572 55.58 18.86 -12.31
C PRO A 572 54.42 18.12 -11.63
N ILE A 573 53.27 18.78 -11.47
CA ILE A 573 52.07 18.25 -10.84
C ILE A 573 50.87 18.64 -11.69
N VAL A 574 50.01 17.67 -11.97
CA VAL A 574 48.73 17.87 -12.65
C VAL A 574 47.62 17.38 -11.74
N GLU A 575 46.66 18.26 -11.46
CA GLU A 575 45.41 17.92 -10.77
C GLU A 575 44.35 17.64 -11.83
N LYS A 576 43.87 16.39 -11.89
CA LYS A 576 42.82 15.95 -12.81
C LYS A 576 41.77 15.13 -12.09
N THR A 577 40.53 15.27 -12.55
CA THR A 577 39.45 14.40 -12.13
C THR A 577 39.58 13.08 -12.90
N VAL A 578 40.00 12.02 -12.23
CA VAL A 578 40.00 10.66 -12.79
C VAL A 578 38.78 9.95 -12.21
N ALA A 579 37.85 9.55 -13.07
CA ALA A 579 36.63 8.84 -12.67
C ALA A 579 35.79 9.55 -11.59
N GLY A 580 35.69 10.89 -11.65
CA GLY A 580 34.90 11.69 -10.71
C GLY A 580 35.61 12.08 -9.41
N LEU A 581 36.83 11.59 -9.16
CA LEU A 581 37.61 11.90 -7.95
C LEU A 581 38.79 12.84 -8.28
N PRO A 582 39.08 13.87 -7.45
CA PRO A 582 40.24 14.73 -7.63
C PRO A 582 41.52 13.92 -7.38
N THR A 583 42.38 13.83 -8.41
CA THR A 583 43.62 13.06 -8.38
C THR A 583 44.81 13.96 -8.72
N ARG A 584 45.90 13.85 -7.95
CA ARG A 584 47.20 14.49 -8.24
C ARG A 584 48.11 13.51 -8.97
N SER A 585 48.78 13.95 -10.02
CA SER A 585 49.76 13.15 -10.76
C SER A 585 51.06 13.93 -10.95
N TYR A 586 52.19 13.25 -10.89
CA TYR A 586 53.54 13.85 -10.90
C TYR A 586 54.27 13.48 -12.18
N ALA A 587 54.85 14.44 -12.88
CA ALA A 587 55.57 14.19 -14.12
C ALA A 587 56.87 13.41 -13.89
N ALA A 588 57.16 12.44 -14.76
CA ALA A 588 58.38 11.66 -14.77
C ALA A 588 58.79 11.29 -16.20
N LEU A 589 60.10 11.31 -16.48
CA LEU A 589 60.66 10.76 -17.70
C LEU A 589 60.92 9.28 -17.46
N VAL A 590 60.26 8.40 -18.20
CA VAL A 590 60.31 6.96 -17.97
C VAL A 590 61.00 6.29 -19.15
N LYS A 591 62.07 5.55 -18.86
CA LYS A 591 62.81 4.75 -19.84
C LYS A 591 61.98 3.53 -20.25
N GLN A 592 61.80 3.37 -21.55
CA GLN A 592 61.12 2.26 -22.22
C GLN A 592 62.12 1.56 -23.16
N GLU A 593 61.77 0.37 -23.65
CA GLU A 593 62.64 -0.42 -24.55
C GLU A 593 63.03 0.35 -25.83
N GLN A 594 62.13 1.21 -26.32
CA GLN A 594 62.30 1.95 -27.57
C GLN A 594 62.68 3.44 -27.37
N GLY A 595 62.90 3.92 -26.14
CA GLY A 595 63.27 5.31 -25.85
C GLY A 595 62.76 5.83 -24.51
N VAL A 596 62.65 7.16 -24.35
CA VAL A 596 62.15 7.80 -23.12
C VAL A 596 60.77 8.41 -23.39
N THR A 597 59.84 8.28 -22.44
CA THR A 597 58.48 8.84 -22.54
C THR A 597 58.20 9.77 -21.35
N LEU A 598 57.44 10.85 -21.55
CA LEU A 598 56.93 11.67 -20.45
C LEU A 598 55.64 11.06 -19.91
N GLN A 599 55.65 10.59 -18.66
CA GLN A 599 54.49 10.00 -18.00
C GLN A 599 54.13 10.79 -16.74
N TYR A 600 52.85 10.78 -16.40
CA TYR A 600 52.35 11.34 -15.14
C TYR A 600 52.00 10.19 -14.20
N LEU A 601 52.82 10.02 -13.16
CA LEU A 601 52.70 8.92 -12.21
C LEU A 601 51.95 9.38 -10.96
N ALA A 602 51.12 8.52 -10.37
CA ALA A 602 50.30 8.88 -9.21
C ALA A 602 51.10 9.12 -7.92
N ASN A 603 52.32 8.60 -7.83
CA ASN A 603 53.16 8.66 -6.63
C ASN A 603 54.40 9.54 -6.88
N GLN A 604 54.60 10.55 -6.03
CA GLN A 604 55.71 11.52 -6.16
C GLN A 604 57.09 10.87 -6.04
N HIS A 605 57.28 9.94 -5.10
CA HIS A 605 58.56 9.24 -4.92
C HIS A 605 58.87 8.32 -6.10
N LEU A 606 57.86 7.61 -6.61
CA LEU A 606 57.99 6.78 -7.81
C LEU A 606 58.30 7.64 -9.05
N ALA A 607 57.60 8.77 -9.21
CA ALA A 607 57.87 9.74 -10.25
C ALA A 607 59.31 10.24 -10.21
N HIS A 608 59.80 10.59 -9.02
CA HIS A 608 61.17 11.04 -8.85
C HIS A 608 62.19 9.94 -9.21
N ALA A 609 61.99 8.72 -8.73
CA ALA A 609 62.87 7.58 -9.01
C ALA A 609 62.89 7.20 -10.50
N GLN A 610 61.73 7.19 -11.16
CA GLN A 610 61.63 6.92 -12.60
C GLN A 610 62.23 8.05 -13.42
N HIS A 611 61.95 9.31 -13.06
CA HIS A 611 62.51 10.49 -13.73
C HIS A 611 64.05 10.47 -13.71
N GLN A 612 64.66 10.14 -12.57
CA GLN A 612 66.12 9.95 -12.49
C GLN A 612 66.63 8.88 -13.46
N ARG A 613 65.92 7.75 -13.60
CA ARG A 613 66.28 6.68 -14.54
C ARG A 613 66.05 7.04 -16.00
N GLY A 614 65.05 7.87 -16.32
CA GLY A 614 64.77 8.32 -17.68
C GLY A 614 65.70 9.42 -18.17
N CYS A 615 66.36 10.14 -17.25
CA CYS A 615 67.39 11.13 -17.56
C CYS A 615 68.80 10.54 -17.73
N LEU A 616 68.99 9.25 -17.43
CA LEU A 616 70.24 8.48 -17.55
C LEU A 616 70.23 7.55 -18.77
#